data_AF-A0A3D2C006-F1
#
_entry.id   AF-A0A3D2C006-F1
#
_cell.length_a   1.000
_cell.length_b   1.000
_cell.length_c   1.000
_cell.angle_alpha   90.00
_cell.angle_beta   90.00
_cell.angle_gamma   90.00
#
_symmetry.space_group_name_H-M   'P 1'
#
loop_
_entity.id
_entity.type
_entity.pdbx_description
1 polymer ?
#
loop_
_entity_poly.entity_id
_entity_poly.type
_entity_poly.pdbx_seq_one_letter_code
_entity_poly.pdbx_strand_id
1 'polypeptide(L)' 'MKSFNPPIRTLMGPGPSDVHPRILSAMARPTIGHLDPAFVGMMDETKEALKYAFQ' A
#
# COMPACT_ATOMS: atom_id res chain seq x y z
N MET A 1 -26.23 -9.20 2.80
CA MET A 1 -25.08 -9.02 3.71
C MET A 1 -24.81 -7.52 3.82
N LYS A 2 -24.67 -6.95 5.02
CA LYS A 2 -24.32 -5.53 5.19
C LYS A 2 -22.79 -5.41 5.20
N SER A 3 -22.23 -4.58 4.32
CA SER A 3 -20.79 -4.32 4.34
C SER A 3 -20.38 -3.67 5.66
N PHE A 4 -19.22 -4.07 6.19
CA PHE A 4 -18.64 -3.43 7.36
C PHE A 4 -17.98 -2.12 6.94
N ASN A 5 -18.43 -1.01 7.52
CA ASN A 5 -17.82 0.30 7.35
C ASN A 5 -17.25 0.73 8.71
N PRO A 6 -15.94 0.64 8.93
CA PRO A 6 -15.35 1.00 10.21
C PRO A 6 -15.55 2.49 10.50
N PRO A 7 -15.71 2.88 11.76
CA PRO A 7 -15.78 4.29 12.11
C PRO A 7 -14.40 4.95 11.95
N ILE A 8 -14.36 6.21 11.54
CA ILE A 8 -13.11 6.97 11.39
C ILE A 8 -12.52 7.22 12.78
N ARG A 9 -11.21 6.98 12.90
CA ARG A 9 -10.41 7.18 14.12
C ARG A 9 -9.16 7.96 13.75
N THR A 10 -8.64 8.69 14.72
CA THR A 10 -7.33 9.33 14.65
C THR A 10 -6.38 8.48 15.49
N LEU A 11 -5.40 7.84 14.85
CA LEU A 11 -4.52 6.87 15.50
C LEU A 11 -3.22 7.54 15.95
N MET A 12 -3.14 7.84 17.26
CA MET A 12 -2.00 8.54 17.89
C MET A 12 -1.17 7.64 18.83
N GLY A 13 -1.39 6.32 18.78
CA GLY A 13 -0.59 5.35 19.52
C GLY A 13 0.74 5.03 18.82
N PRO A 14 1.58 4.16 19.40
CA PRO A 14 2.88 3.78 18.82
C PRO A 14 2.76 2.96 17.52
N GLY A 15 1.57 2.48 17.19
CA GLY A 15 1.28 1.72 15.97
C GLY A 15 0.10 0.77 16.18
N PRO A 16 -0.69 0.45 15.13
CA PRO A 16 -0.59 0.96 13.75
C PRO A 16 -1.02 2.45 13.64
N SER A 17 -0.52 3.13 12.61
CA SER A 17 -0.84 4.53 12.31
C SER A 17 -1.89 4.65 11.20
N ASP A 18 -2.46 5.85 11.04
CA ASP A 18 -3.37 6.15 9.95
C ASP A 18 -2.71 5.94 8.58
N VAL A 19 -3.38 5.21 7.69
CA VAL A 19 -2.89 4.92 6.34
C VAL A 19 -3.25 6.05 5.39
N HIS A 20 -2.25 6.60 4.68
CA HIS A 20 -2.48 7.67 3.72
C HIS A 20 -3.50 7.25 2.63
N PRO A 21 -4.50 8.08 2.25
CA PRO A 21 -5.56 7.70 1.30
C PRO A 21 -5.05 7.12 -0.03
N ARG A 22 -3.95 7.66 -0.57
CA ARG A 22 -3.28 7.14 -1.78
C ARG A 22 -2.93 5.64 -1.70
N ILE A 23 -2.54 5.14 -0.52
CA ILE A 23 -2.18 3.73 -0.31
C ILE A 23 -3.44 2.86 -0.30
N LEU A 24 -4.49 3.30 0.41
CA LEU A 24 -5.80 2.61 0.42
C LEU A 24 -6.37 2.47 -0.99
N SER A 25 -6.30 3.55 -1.79
CA SER A 25 -6.72 3.51 -3.20
C SER A 25 -5.85 2.59 -4.06
N ALA A 26 -4.55 2.44 -3.75
CA ALA A 26 -3.67 1.53 -4.47
C ALA A 26 -4.00 0.05 -4.18
N MET A 27 -4.34 -0.28 -2.93
CA MET A 27 -4.71 -1.66 -2.55
C MET A 27 -6.01 -2.15 -3.19
N ALA A 28 -6.89 -1.25 -3.62
CA ALA A 28 -8.14 -1.60 -4.29
C ALA A 28 -7.98 -1.91 -5.80
N ARG A 29 -6.76 -1.81 -6.35
CA ARG A 29 -6.50 -2.05 -7.78
C ARG A 29 -6.51 -3.56 -8.11
N PRO A 30 -6.86 -3.96 -9.34
CA PRO A 30 -6.81 -5.35 -9.76
C PRO A 30 -5.42 -5.97 -9.62
N THR A 31 -5.38 -7.26 -9.30
CA THR A 31 -4.13 -8.04 -9.24
C THR A 31 -3.63 -8.39 -10.63
N ILE A 32 -2.31 -8.46 -10.79
CA ILE A 32 -1.61 -8.93 -12.01
C ILE A 32 -0.74 -10.14 -11.69
N GLY A 33 -0.30 -10.87 -12.71
CA GLY A 33 0.53 -12.07 -12.55
C GLY A 33 1.92 -11.73 -12.01
N HIS A 34 2.49 -12.64 -11.20
CA HIS A 34 3.81 -12.43 -10.57
C HIS A 34 5.00 -12.38 -11.54
N LEU A 35 4.82 -12.83 -12.78
CA LEU A 35 5.80 -12.70 -13.88
C LEU A 35 5.38 -11.67 -14.94
N ASP A 36 4.32 -10.90 -14.69
CA ASP A 36 3.89 -9.84 -15.59
C ASP A 36 5.00 -8.76 -15.67
N PRO A 37 5.40 -8.29 -16.88
CA PRO A 37 6.42 -7.26 -17.03
C PRO A 37 6.14 -5.99 -16.20
N ALA A 38 4.87 -5.60 -16.03
CA ALA A 38 4.51 -4.45 -15.21
C ALA A 38 4.75 -4.70 -13.71
N PHE A 39 4.54 -5.93 -13.24
CA PHE A 39 4.86 -6.32 -11.87
C PHE A 39 6.37 -6.28 -11.62
N VAL A 40 7.15 -6.84 -12.55
CA VAL A 40 8.63 -6.83 -12.46
C VAL A 40 9.17 -5.40 -12.43
N GLY A 41 8.66 -4.51 -13.31
CA GLY A 41 9.04 -3.09 -13.30
C GLY A 41 8.74 -2.40 -11.97
N MET A 42 7.55 -2.61 -11.40
CA MET A 42 7.19 -2.08 -10.08
C MET A 42 8.12 -2.59 -8.97
N MET A 43 8.53 -3.87 -9.04
CA MET A 43 9.47 -4.44 -8.08
C MET A 43 10.85 -3.79 -8.17
N ASP A 44 11.33 -3.47 -9.38
CA ASP A 44 12.60 -2.76 -9.56
C ASP A 44 12.53 -1.33 -9.02
N GLU A 45 11.44 -0.59 -9.30
CA GLU A 45 11.20 0.73 -8.70
C GLU A 45 11.15 0.67 -7.16
N THR A 46 10.52 -0.38 -6.60
CA THR A 46 10.44 -0.58 -5.15
C THR A 46 11.82 -0.79 -4.53
N LYS A 47 12.73 -1.53 -5.18
CA LYS A 47 14.11 -1.71 -4.70
C LYS A 47 14.83 -0.37 -4.62
N GLU A 48 14.72 0.49 -5.64
CA GLU A 48 15.35 1.80 -5.63
C GLU A 48 14.75 2.73 -4.56
N ALA A 49 13.43 2.69 -4.37
CA ALA A 49 12.77 3.45 -3.31
C ALA A 49 13.21 3.01 -1.91
N LEU A 50 13.41 1.71 -1.69
CA LEU A 50 13.95 1.19 -0.43
C LEU A 50 15.39 1.66 -0.22
N LYS A 51 16.25 1.61 -1.24
CA LYS A 51 17.62 2.15 -1.13
C LYS A 51 17.60 3.61 -0.71
N TYR A 52 16.72 4.43 -1.30
CA TYR A 52 16.56 5.85 -0.93
C TYR A 52 16.08 6.03 0.51
N ALA A 53 15.09 5.24 0.96
CA ALA A 53 14.52 5.36 2.30
C ALA A 53 15.50 4.98 3.43
N PHE A 54 16.51 4.15 3.14
CA PHE A 54 17.53 3.71 4.08
C PHE A 54 18.89 4.43 3.93
N GLN A 55 18.94 5.54 3.18
CA GLN A 55 20.07 6.48 3.23
C GLN A 55 20.13 7.20 4.58
#